data_AF-A0A0F8Z5W3-F1
#
_entry.id   AF-A0A0F8Z5W3-F1
#
_cell.length_a   1.000
_cell.length_b   1.000
_cell.length_c   1.000
_cell.angle_alpha   90.00
_cell.angle_beta   90.00
_cell.angle_gamma   90.00
#
_symmetry.space_group_name_H-M   'P 1'
#
loop_
_entity.id
_entity.type
_entity.pdbx_description
1 polymer ?
#
loop_
_entity_poly.entity_id
_entity_poly.type
_entity_poly.pdbx_seq_one_letter_code
_entity_poly.pdbx_strand_id
1 'polypeptide(L)'
;MALAVLSGLWAAPADAKPAFTRKPTVSAKDGQLIVRFGVSELTDVEVAVLDAGGKVVRHLAAGMLGENTPAGLQSGTLSQKVAWDGKNDLGKPVGGDVSAFKFRVSAGMSASLTGIIGSDPLRTILSVRGLTTDAEGNLYVLNVLGAQHSNDGTASVLVLDRKGKYLRTILPFPADLPPARLKGLKRITDEAGNELPFFYQLET
;
A
#
# COMPACT_ATOMS: atom_id res chain seq x y z
N MET A 1 -12.18 45.68 -32.09
CA MET A 1 -10.87 45.07 -31.77
C MET A 1 -11.14 43.99 -30.74
N ALA A 2 -11.37 42.76 -31.20
CA ALA A 2 -11.79 41.63 -30.35
C ALA A 2 -10.55 40.80 -29.99
N LEU A 3 -10.31 40.63 -28.69
CA LEU A 3 -9.18 39.89 -28.14
C LEU A 3 -9.60 38.42 -28.02
N ALA A 4 -9.08 37.57 -28.90
CA ALA A 4 -9.24 36.12 -28.83
C ALA A 4 -8.25 35.56 -27.80
N VAL A 5 -8.77 34.98 -26.71
CA VAL A 5 -7.97 34.19 -25.77
C VAL A 5 -7.84 32.79 -26.35
N LEU A 6 -6.68 32.48 -26.91
CA LEU A 6 -6.34 31.14 -27.38
C LEU A 6 -5.90 30.30 -26.16
N SER A 7 -6.82 29.53 -25.58
CA SER A 7 -6.48 28.51 -24.59
C SER A 7 -5.83 27.34 -25.31
N GLY A 8 -4.50 27.32 -25.35
CA GLY A 8 -3.73 26.16 -25.78
C GLY A 8 -3.88 25.03 -24.76
N LEU A 9 -4.70 24.02 -25.07
CA LEU A 9 -4.56 22.70 -24.45
C LEU A 9 -3.21 22.14 -24.91
N TRP A 10 -2.22 22.19 -24.03
CA TRP A 10 -1.00 21.43 -24.22
C TRP A 10 -1.32 19.97 -23.89
N ALA A 11 -1.65 19.19 -24.92
CA ALA A 11 -1.70 17.74 -24.79
C ALA A 11 -0.26 17.24 -24.59
N ALA A 12 0.12 16.98 -23.34
CA ALA A 12 1.33 16.21 -23.06
C ALA A 12 1.17 14.82 -23.69
N PRO A 13 2.18 14.29 -24.41
CA PRO A 13 2.13 12.93 -24.90
C PRO A 13 2.05 11.97 -23.70
N ALA A 14 0.97 11.19 -23.64
CA ALA A 14 0.58 10.38 -22.48
C ALA A 14 1.39 9.08 -22.27
N ASP A 15 2.61 8.95 -22.80
CA ASP A 15 3.32 7.65 -22.83
C ASP A 15 4.83 7.70 -22.51
N ALA A 16 5.42 8.87 -22.26
CA ALA A 16 6.81 8.93 -21.82
C ALA A 16 6.89 8.84 -20.29
N LYS A 17 7.52 7.78 -19.76
CA LYS A 17 7.85 7.72 -18.33
C LYS A 17 8.85 8.84 -18.01
N PRO A 18 8.71 9.52 -16.86
CA PRO A 18 9.69 10.49 -16.40
C PRO A 18 11.10 9.90 -16.42
N ALA A 19 12.03 10.62 -17.04
CA ALA A 19 13.40 10.18 -17.21
C ALA A 19 14.36 11.06 -16.42
N PHE A 20 15.49 10.50 -15.99
CA PHE A 20 16.57 11.30 -15.41
C PHE A 20 17.28 12.10 -16.50
N THR A 21 17.04 13.42 -16.54
CA THR A 21 17.83 14.36 -17.36
C THR A 21 19.25 14.50 -16.82
N ARG A 22 19.41 14.30 -15.52
CA ARG A 22 20.72 14.16 -14.87
C ARG A 22 20.70 12.98 -13.91
N LYS A 23 21.54 11.99 -14.18
CA LYS A 23 21.71 10.81 -13.31
C LYS A 23 22.07 11.25 -11.88
N PRO A 24 21.59 10.53 -10.85
CA PRO A 24 21.99 10.78 -9.47
C PRO A 24 23.50 10.76 -9.30
N THR A 25 24.02 11.79 -8.64
CA THR A 25 25.44 11.96 -8.31
C THR A 25 25.59 12.36 -6.86
N VAL A 26 26.63 11.86 -6.20
CA VAL A 26 26.91 12.13 -4.79
C VAL A 26 28.23 12.88 -4.69
N SER A 27 28.27 13.90 -3.84
CA SER A 27 29.49 14.66 -3.53
C SER A 27 29.54 14.96 -2.03
N ALA A 28 30.72 14.88 -1.42
CA ALA A 28 30.91 15.43 -0.08
C ALA A 28 31.04 16.96 -0.14
N LYS A 29 30.36 17.67 0.77
CA LYS A 29 30.49 19.11 0.97
C LYS A 29 30.07 19.47 2.40
N ASP A 30 30.88 20.29 3.07
CA ASP A 30 30.60 20.80 4.42
C ASP A 30 30.29 19.70 5.46
N GLY A 31 31.00 18.56 5.37
CA GLY A 31 30.78 17.40 6.24
C GLY A 31 29.50 16.60 5.95
N GLN A 32 28.77 16.93 4.88
CA GLN A 32 27.57 16.25 4.44
C GLN A 32 27.78 15.55 3.09
N LEU A 33 26.99 14.52 2.82
CA LEU A 33 26.88 13.93 1.50
C LEU A 33 25.68 14.53 0.76
N ILE A 34 25.93 15.06 -0.43
CA ILE A 34 24.93 15.77 -1.22
C ILE A 34 24.63 14.96 -2.47
N VAL A 35 23.39 14.51 -2.58
CA VAL A 35 22.82 13.90 -3.79
C VAL A 35 22.30 15.00 -4.69
N ARG A 36 22.60 14.91 -5.99
CA ARG A 36 21.97 15.74 -7.01
C ARG A 36 21.49 14.91 -8.18
N PHE A 37 20.31 15.24 -8.68
CA PHE A 37 19.69 14.62 -9.83
C PHE A 37 18.77 15.62 -10.55
N GLY A 38 18.32 15.27 -11.75
CA GLY A 38 17.33 16.04 -12.49
C GLY A 38 16.39 15.10 -13.22
N VAL A 39 15.11 15.49 -13.31
CA VAL A 39 14.05 14.75 -14.02
C VAL A 39 13.56 15.52 -15.24
N SER A 40 12.90 14.85 -16.18
CA SER A 40 12.39 15.43 -17.43
C SER A 40 11.13 16.28 -17.26
N GLU A 41 10.34 15.99 -16.23
CA GLU A 41 9.02 16.58 -16.01
C GLU A 41 8.61 16.49 -14.54
N LEU A 42 7.47 17.10 -14.19
CA LEU A 42 6.89 17.00 -12.86
C LEU A 42 6.54 15.54 -12.55
N THR A 43 7.13 14.99 -11.50
CA THR A 43 6.94 13.60 -11.11
C THR A 43 7.20 13.43 -9.61
N ASP A 44 6.71 12.33 -9.03
CA ASP A 44 7.06 11.91 -7.69
C ASP A 44 8.49 11.37 -7.65
N VAL A 45 9.17 11.63 -6.54
CA VAL A 45 10.53 11.12 -6.29
C VAL A 45 10.67 10.59 -4.88
N GLU A 46 11.61 9.67 -4.68
CA GLU A 46 12.08 9.21 -3.37
C GLU A 46 13.60 9.23 -3.36
N VAL A 47 14.18 9.71 -2.25
CA VAL A 47 15.62 9.69 -2.01
C VAL A 47 15.88 8.99 -0.68
N ALA A 48 16.61 7.87 -0.75
CA ALA A 48 17.00 7.09 0.43
C ALA A 48 18.48 6.75 0.44
N VAL A 49 18.99 6.52 1.64
CA VAL A 49 20.34 6.04 1.92
C VAL A 49 20.28 4.54 2.24
N LEU A 50 21.19 3.78 1.65
CA LEU A 50 21.27 2.33 1.74
C LEU A 50 22.61 1.92 2.34
N ASP A 51 22.58 0.91 3.20
CA ASP A 51 23.79 0.25 3.66
C ASP A 51 24.40 -0.65 2.57
N ALA A 52 25.53 -1.29 2.88
CA ALA A 52 26.22 -2.20 1.97
C ALA A 52 25.37 -3.42 1.56
N GLY A 53 24.40 -3.82 2.39
CA GLY A 53 23.46 -4.90 2.12
C GLY A 53 22.24 -4.46 1.30
N GLY A 54 22.12 -3.17 0.96
CA GLY A 54 20.98 -2.62 0.22
C GLY A 54 19.76 -2.34 1.07
N LYS A 55 19.87 -2.39 2.41
CA LYS A 55 18.78 -2.01 3.31
C LYS A 55 18.74 -0.49 3.45
N VAL A 56 17.53 0.08 3.43
CA VAL A 56 17.35 1.52 3.70
C VAL A 56 17.67 1.83 5.16
N VAL A 57 18.54 2.81 5.39
CA VAL A 57 18.95 3.28 6.73
C VAL A 57 18.46 4.70 7.03
N ARG A 58 18.12 5.47 5.99
CA ARG A 58 17.56 6.82 6.11
C ARG A 58 16.70 7.14 4.89
N HIS A 59 15.51 7.67 5.11
CA HIS A 59 14.70 8.34 4.10
C HIS A 59 14.99 9.85 4.18
N LEU A 60 15.42 10.45 3.07
CA LEU A 60 15.81 11.86 3.04
C LEU A 60 14.68 12.76 2.60
N ALA A 61 14.00 12.38 1.51
CA ALA A 61 12.89 13.13 0.97
C ALA A 61 12.03 12.24 0.07
N ALA A 62 10.73 12.51 0.02
CA ALA A 62 9.82 11.85 -0.90
C ALA A 62 8.61 12.75 -1.23
N GLY A 63 8.10 12.62 -2.45
CA GLY A 63 6.85 13.27 -2.86
C GLY A 63 6.91 13.87 -4.27
N MET A 64 5.82 14.56 -4.63
CA MET A 64 5.64 15.19 -5.94
C MET A 64 6.50 16.45 -6.07
N LEU A 65 7.25 16.55 -7.17
CA LEU A 65 7.95 17.79 -7.55
C LEU A 65 6.99 18.81 -8.15
N GLY A 66 7.23 20.09 -7.86
CA GLY A 66 6.43 21.22 -8.34
C GLY A 66 6.48 22.41 -7.38
N GLU A 67 5.51 23.32 -7.48
CA GLU A 67 5.42 24.49 -6.60
C GLU A 67 5.14 24.10 -5.13
N ASN A 68 4.28 23.10 -4.91
CA ASN A 68 3.89 22.63 -3.58
C ASN A 68 4.64 21.34 -3.18
N THR A 69 5.96 21.39 -3.28
CA THR A 69 6.84 20.24 -3.03
C THR A 69 7.01 19.95 -1.52
N PRO A 70 6.97 18.68 -1.07
CA PRO A 70 7.20 18.32 0.34
C PRO A 70 8.60 18.65 0.88
N ALA A 71 8.73 18.66 2.20
CA ALA A 71 9.99 18.96 2.89
C ALA A 71 11.13 18.02 2.45
N GLY A 72 12.33 18.59 2.31
CA GLY A 72 13.53 17.89 1.85
C GLY A 72 13.76 17.94 0.35
N LEU A 73 12.74 18.32 -0.44
CA LEU A 73 12.85 18.58 -1.88
C LEU A 73 12.76 20.09 -2.16
N GLN A 74 13.34 20.53 -3.28
CA GLN A 74 13.36 21.92 -3.69
C GLN A 74 12.12 22.24 -4.54
N SER A 75 11.32 23.22 -4.10
CA SER A 75 10.15 23.71 -4.82
C SER A 75 10.52 24.44 -6.12
N GLY A 76 9.65 24.37 -7.13
CA GLY A 76 9.75 25.10 -8.38
C GLY A 76 10.87 24.65 -9.33
N THR A 77 11.48 23.47 -9.09
CA THR A 77 12.59 22.97 -9.90
C THR A 77 12.55 21.46 -10.12
N LEU A 78 12.88 21.03 -11.34
CA LEU A 78 13.10 19.62 -11.69
C LEU A 78 14.52 19.14 -11.39
N SER A 79 15.42 20.06 -11.07
CA SER A 79 16.78 19.78 -10.61
C SER A 79 16.84 19.85 -9.10
N GLN A 80 17.20 18.73 -8.47
CA GLN A 80 17.12 18.54 -7.03
C GLN A 80 18.51 18.38 -6.41
N LYS A 81 18.63 18.87 -5.18
CA LYS A 81 19.80 18.73 -4.32
C LYS A 81 19.32 18.36 -2.91
N VAL A 82 19.69 17.16 -2.46
CA VAL A 82 19.30 16.64 -1.15
C VAL A 82 20.56 16.31 -0.35
N ALA A 83 20.64 16.80 0.89
CA ALA A 83 21.79 16.59 1.76
C ALA A 83 21.50 15.51 2.82
N TRP A 84 22.53 14.76 3.18
CA TRP A 84 22.52 13.81 4.27
C TRP A 84 23.63 14.10 5.26
N ASP A 85 23.28 14.05 6.55
CA ASP A 85 24.12 14.39 7.69
C ASP A 85 24.78 13.18 8.35
N GLY A 86 24.69 11.99 7.74
CA GLY A 86 25.25 10.76 8.30
C GLY A 86 24.40 10.11 9.39
N LYS A 87 23.12 10.48 9.53
CA LYS A 87 22.22 9.93 10.54
C LYS A 87 21.11 9.05 9.95
N ASN A 88 20.61 8.11 10.74
CA ASN A 88 19.48 7.25 10.38
C ASN A 88 18.14 7.98 10.59
N ASP A 89 17.02 7.32 10.30
CA ASP A 89 15.66 7.87 10.47
C ASP A 89 15.36 8.34 11.90
N LEU A 90 16.00 7.73 12.90
CA LEU A 90 15.88 8.10 14.31
C LEU A 90 16.78 9.27 14.72
N GLY A 91 17.51 9.88 13.77
CA GLY A 91 18.45 10.97 14.05
C GLY A 91 19.70 10.53 14.80
N LYS A 92 20.03 9.23 14.80
CA LYS A 92 21.28 8.69 15.37
C LYS A 92 22.34 8.52 14.28
N PRO A 93 23.62 8.75 14.55
CA PRO A 93 24.69 8.46 13.59
C PRO A 93 24.64 6.99 13.13
N VAL A 94 24.78 6.74 11.83
CA VAL A 94 24.79 5.36 11.30
C VAL A 94 26.07 4.59 11.63
N GLY A 95 27.14 5.28 12.05
CA GLY A 95 28.45 4.70 12.33
C GLY A 95 29.18 4.22 11.07
N GLY A 96 30.46 3.90 11.20
CA GLY A 96 31.28 3.41 10.09
C GLY A 96 31.69 4.49 9.07
N ASP A 97 32.26 4.04 7.95
CA ASP A 97 32.64 4.91 6.84
C ASP A 97 31.40 5.30 6.03
N VAL A 98 31.04 6.60 6.07
CA VAL A 98 29.91 7.17 5.33
C VAL A 98 30.03 6.97 3.82
N SER A 99 31.24 6.76 3.29
CA SER A 99 31.47 6.50 1.86
C SER A 99 30.98 5.13 1.40
N ALA A 100 30.78 4.19 2.34
CA ALA A 100 30.26 2.85 2.03
C ALA A 100 28.74 2.84 1.77
N PHE A 101 28.03 3.93 2.09
CA PHE A 101 26.60 4.05 1.89
C PHE A 101 26.27 4.45 0.45
N LYS A 102 25.17 3.91 -0.07
CA LYS A 102 24.66 4.21 -1.41
C LYS A 102 23.42 5.07 -1.29
N PHE A 103 23.11 5.80 -2.36
CA PHE A 103 21.88 6.57 -2.47
C PHE A 103 21.01 5.99 -3.58
N ARG A 104 19.75 5.73 -3.26
CA ARG A 104 18.72 5.42 -4.25
C ARG A 104 17.93 6.68 -4.50
N VAL A 105 17.73 6.98 -5.78
CA VAL A 105 16.77 7.97 -6.23
C VAL A 105 15.78 7.25 -7.13
N SER A 106 14.52 7.24 -6.72
CA SER A 106 13.39 6.71 -7.46
C SER A 106 12.59 7.88 -8.05
N ALA A 107 12.07 7.74 -9.27
CA ALA A 107 11.25 8.77 -9.93
C ALA A 107 10.14 8.12 -10.76
N GLY A 108 8.94 8.73 -10.79
CA GLY A 108 7.78 8.22 -11.53
C GLY A 108 7.29 6.88 -11.01
N MET A 109 7.12 6.77 -9.70
CA MET A 109 6.75 5.50 -9.07
C MET A 109 5.27 5.20 -9.30
N SER A 110 4.92 3.91 -9.32
CA SER A 110 3.53 3.46 -9.38
C SER A 110 3.19 2.58 -8.19
N ALA A 111 1.94 2.64 -7.75
CA ALA A 111 1.41 1.75 -6.74
C ALA A 111 1.07 0.39 -7.36
N SER A 112 1.37 -0.69 -6.65
CA SER A 112 0.90 -2.04 -6.97
C SER A 112 0.36 -2.71 -5.72
N LEU A 113 -0.77 -3.41 -5.86
CA LEU A 113 -1.36 -4.15 -4.75
C LEU A 113 -0.50 -5.37 -4.47
N THR A 114 0.25 -5.33 -3.36
CA THR A 114 1.05 -6.48 -2.91
C THR A 114 0.21 -7.48 -2.12
N GLY A 115 -0.75 -6.98 -1.33
CA GLY A 115 -1.61 -7.80 -0.49
C GLY A 115 -2.53 -6.95 0.38
N ILE A 116 -3.44 -7.61 1.08
CA ILE A 116 -4.40 -6.97 1.99
C ILE A 116 -4.08 -7.43 3.40
N ILE A 117 -3.86 -6.50 4.33
CA ILE A 117 -3.70 -6.84 5.74
C ILE A 117 -5.05 -7.32 6.27
N GLY A 118 -5.06 -8.44 7.00
CA GLY A 118 -6.30 -9.05 7.51
C GLY A 118 -7.05 -9.91 6.48
N SER A 119 -6.44 -10.25 5.34
CA SER A 119 -7.04 -11.19 4.38
C SER A 119 -6.72 -12.66 4.67
N ASP A 120 -5.76 -12.96 5.55
CA ASP A 120 -5.43 -14.32 5.95
C ASP A 120 -6.50 -14.86 6.92
N PRO A 121 -7.29 -15.87 6.52
CA PRO A 121 -8.39 -16.39 7.35
C PRO A 121 -7.94 -16.94 8.70
N LEU A 122 -6.71 -17.43 8.82
CA LEU A 122 -6.20 -17.95 10.10
C LEU A 122 -5.78 -16.83 11.04
N ARG A 123 -5.38 -15.67 10.51
CA ARG A 123 -5.03 -14.48 11.31
C ARG A 123 -6.24 -13.63 11.66
N THR A 124 -7.42 -13.95 11.13
CA THR A 124 -8.67 -13.26 11.43
C THR A 124 -9.56 -13.99 12.44
N ILE A 125 -9.11 -15.11 13.00
CA ILE A 125 -9.72 -15.73 14.19
C ILE A 125 -9.38 -14.87 15.39
N LEU A 126 -10.31 -13.98 15.77
CA LEU A 126 -10.09 -12.97 16.82
C LEU A 126 -10.96 -13.25 18.05
N SER A 127 -12.27 -13.41 17.84
CA SER A 127 -13.28 -13.65 18.87
C SER A 127 -14.12 -14.88 18.54
N VAL A 128 -13.67 -16.05 19.00
CA VAL A 128 -14.38 -17.33 18.82
C VAL A 128 -15.69 -17.30 19.62
N ARG A 129 -16.81 -17.51 18.93
CA ARG A 129 -18.16 -17.58 19.53
C ARG A 129 -18.70 -19.01 19.62
N GLY A 130 -18.21 -19.90 18.77
CA GLY A 130 -18.66 -21.28 18.75
C GLY A 130 -17.74 -22.19 17.95
N LEU A 131 -17.73 -23.46 18.33
CA LEU A 131 -16.95 -24.50 17.69
C LEU A 131 -17.84 -25.75 17.51
N THR A 132 -17.70 -26.43 16.39
CA THR A 132 -18.28 -27.76 16.19
C THR A 132 -17.46 -28.56 15.18
N THR A 133 -17.69 -29.87 15.07
CA THR A 133 -17.00 -30.75 14.12
C THR A 133 -17.97 -31.59 13.31
N ASP A 134 -17.59 -31.94 12.08
CA ASP A 134 -18.31 -32.96 11.29
C ASP A 134 -17.73 -34.38 11.49
N ALA A 135 -18.34 -35.37 10.84
CA ALA A 135 -17.93 -36.78 10.93
C ALA A 135 -16.52 -37.04 10.35
N GLU A 136 -16.10 -36.21 9.40
CA GLU A 136 -14.78 -36.21 8.80
C GLU A 136 -13.72 -35.58 9.73
N GLY A 137 -14.15 -34.91 10.79
CA GLY A 137 -13.31 -34.25 11.79
C GLY A 137 -12.82 -32.87 11.39
N ASN A 138 -13.50 -32.20 10.47
CA ASN A 138 -13.24 -30.79 10.19
C ASN A 138 -13.79 -29.92 11.33
N LEU A 139 -13.02 -28.92 11.73
CA LEU A 139 -13.42 -27.95 12.76
C LEU A 139 -14.10 -26.75 12.13
N TYR A 140 -15.32 -26.47 12.53
CA TYR A 140 -16.06 -25.27 12.16
C TYR A 140 -15.90 -24.24 13.27
N VAL A 141 -15.39 -23.07 12.91
CA VAL A 141 -15.11 -21.98 13.85
C VAL A 141 -16.02 -20.81 13.53
N LEU A 142 -17.03 -20.60 14.36
CA LEU A 142 -17.80 -19.36 14.36
C LEU A 142 -17.00 -18.30 15.12
N ASN A 143 -16.63 -17.22 14.44
CA ASN A 143 -15.80 -16.16 14.96
C ASN A 143 -16.30 -14.80 14.49
N VAL A 144 -16.19 -13.79 15.37
CA VAL A 144 -16.50 -12.40 15.05
C VAL A 144 -15.21 -11.63 14.82
N LEU A 145 -15.11 -10.93 13.69
CA LEU A 145 -13.95 -10.14 13.28
C LEU A 145 -14.35 -8.73 12.85
N GLY A 146 -13.36 -7.89 12.56
CA GLY A 146 -13.57 -6.61 11.91
C GLY A 146 -13.64 -5.41 12.85
N ALA A 147 -14.18 -5.55 14.07
CA ALA A 147 -14.25 -4.51 15.12
C ALA A 147 -14.37 -3.07 14.57
N GLN A 148 -15.20 -2.87 13.53
CA GLN A 148 -15.17 -1.63 12.74
C GLN A 148 -15.81 -0.48 13.54
N HIS A 149 -16.62 -0.81 14.55
CA HIS A 149 -17.07 0.08 15.63
C HIS A 149 -16.96 -0.62 16.99
N SER A 150 -16.99 0.17 18.07
CA SER A 150 -17.12 -0.36 19.43
C SER A 150 -18.48 -1.07 19.56
N ASN A 151 -18.43 -2.41 19.61
CA ASN A 151 -19.55 -3.36 19.63
C ASN A 151 -20.12 -3.77 18.26
N ASP A 152 -19.46 -3.45 17.14
CA ASP A 152 -19.84 -3.95 15.81
C ASP A 152 -18.78 -4.87 15.21
N GLY A 153 -19.21 -6.06 14.79
CA GLY A 153 -18.36 -7.14 14.36
C GLY A 153 -19.05 -8.03 13.34
N THR A 154 -18.28 -8.47 12.34
CA THR A 154 -18.77 -9.37 11.31
C THR A 154 -18.54 -10.81 11.74
N ALA A 155 -19.61 -11.59 11.82
CA ALA A 155 -19.51 -13.01 12.03
C ALA A 155 -19.03 -13.74 10.77
N SER A 156 -18.14 -14.69 10.98
CA SER A 156 -17.60 -15.58 9.97
C SER A 156 -17.62 -17.01 10.48
N VAL A 157 -17.73 -17.96 9.55
CA VAL A 157 -17.54 -19.38 9.86
C VAL A 157 -16.45 -19.94 8.96
N LEU A 158 -15.34 -20.30 9.59
CA LEU A 158 -14.20 -20.94 8.95
C LEU A 158 -14.27 -22.46 9.15
N VAL A 159 -13.76 -23.21 8.18
CA VAL A 159 -13.62 -24.66 8.27
C VAL A 159 -12.13 -24.99 8.20
N LEU A 160 -11.64 -25.70 9.21
CA LEU A 160 -10.26 -26.16 9.33
C LEU A 160 -10.20 -27.69 9.29
N ASP A 161 -9.11 -28.25 8.80
CA ASP A 161 -8.86 -29.69 8.94
C ASP A 161 -8.38 -30.06 10.36
N ARG A 162 -8.20 -31.36 10.61
CA ARG A 162 -7.69 -31.88 11.90
C ARG A 162 -6.31 -31.35 12.31
N LYS A 163 -5.54 -30.76 11.39
CA LYS A 163 -4.23 -30.16 11.63
C LYS A 163 -4.32 -28.62 11.78
N GLY A 164 -5.52 -28.05 11.77
CA GLY A 164 -5.74 -26.61 11.86
C GLY A 164 -5.49 -25.87 10.54
N LYS A 165 -5.34 -26.57 9.41
CA LYS A 165 -5.19 -25.93 8.10
C LYS A 165 -6.53 -25.39 7.64
N TYR A 166 -6.54 -24.14 7.18
CA TYR A 166 -7.71 -23.54 6.54
C TYR A 166 -8.13 -24.34 5.30
N LEU A 167 -9.41 -24.74 5.27
CA LEU A 167 -10.04 -25.39 4.12
C LEU A 167 -10.89 -24.40 3.33
N ARG A 168 -11.80 -23.68 4.01
CA ARG A 168 -12.74 -22.74 3.37
C ARG A 168 -13.46 -21.86 4.40
N THR A 169 -14.04 -20.77 3.92
CA THR A 169 -15.03 -19.96 4.63
C THR A 169 -16.42 -20.32 4.10
N ILE A 170 -17.38 -20.56 4.99
CA ILE A 170 -18.78 -20.84 4.61
C ILE A 170 -19.73 -19.69 4.94
N LEU A 171 -19.32 -18.78 5.83
CA LEU A 171 -20.02 -17.53 6.10
C LEU A 171 -19.00 -16.38 6.19
N PRO A 172 -19.15 -15.30 5.41
CA PRO A 172 -20.04 -15.22 4.24
C PRO A 172 -19.70 -16.30 3.21
N PHE A 173 -20.70 -16.71 2.43
CA PHE A 173 -20.49 -17.67 1.36
C PHE A 173 -19.72 -17.01 0.19
N PRO A 174 -18.89 -17.76 -0.56
CA PRO A 174 -18.20 -17.23 -1.74
C PRO A 174 -19.14 -16.58 -2.76
N ALA A 175 -18.74 -15.43 -3.31
CA ALA A 175 -19.56 -14.66 -4.26
C ALA A 175 -19.82 -15.38 -5.60
N ASP A 176 -19.00 -16.37 -5.94
CA ASP A 176 -19.06 -17.17 -7.16
C ASP A 176 -19.84 -18.48 -7.02
N LEU A 177 -20.49 -18.70 -5.86
CA LEU A 177 -21.32 -19.89 -5.67
C LEU A 177 -22.52 -19.92 -6.63
N PRO A 178 -22.78 -21.05 -7.31
CA PRO A 178 -23.94 -21.17 -8.20
C PRO A 178 -25.27 -20.93 -7.46
N PRO A 179 -26.26 -20.25 -8.07
CA PRO A 179 -27.53 -19.94 -7.42
C PRO A 179 -28.25 -21.15 -6.81
N ALA A 180 -28.16 -22.32 -7.45
CA ALA A 180 -28.73 -23.56 -6.93
C ALA A 180 -28.17 -23.97 -5.56
N ARG A 181 -26.91 -23.61 -5.27
CA ARG A 181 -26.24 -23.86 -3.99
C ARG A 181 -26.60 -22.85 -2.90
N LEU A 182 -27.21 -21.74 -3.27
CA LEU A 182 -27.70 -20.69 -2.38
C LEU A 182 -29.19 -20.87 -2.03
N LYS A 183 -29.84 -21.93 -2.54
CA LYS A 183 -31.25 -22.22 -2.27
C LYS A 183 -31.51 -22.30 -0.77
N GLY A 184 -32.44 -21.48 -0.28
CA GLY A 184 -32.82 -21.41 1.14
C GLY A 184 -32.07 -20.33 1.95
N LEU A 185 -31.03 -19.71 1.39
CA LEU A 185 -30.38 -18.56 2.02
C LEU A 185 -31.12 -17.27 1.65
N LYS A 186 -31.34 -16.40 2.65
CA LYS A 186 -31.85 -15.05 2.41
C LYS A 186 -30.78 -14.24 1.67
N ARG A 187 -31.22 -13.48 0.66
CA ARG A 187 -30.39 -12.62 -0.18
C ARG A 187 -31.14 -11.32 -0.46
N ILE A 188 -30.41 -10.28 -0.84
CA ILE A 188 -30.96 -8.99 -1.25
C ILE A 188 -30.64 -8.81 -2.72
N THR A 189 -31.60 -8.32 -3.51
CA THR A 189 -31.36 -7.94 -4.90
C THR A 189 -31.13 -6.43 -4.95
N ASP A 190 -30.03 -5.97 -5.55
CA ASP A 190 -29.79 -4.55 -5.78
C ASP A 190 -30.57 -4.02 -7.01
N GLU A 191 -30.49 -2.71 -7.25
CA GLU A 191 -31.17 -2.08 -8.40
C GLU A 191 -30.67 -2.57 -9.76
N ALA A 192 -29.43 -3.08 -9.82
CA ALA A 192 -28.84 -3.65 -11.02
C ALA A 192 -29.20 -5.15 -11.21
N GLY A 193 -29.94 -5.73 -10.28
CA GLY A 193 -30.35 -7.14 -10.31
C GLY A 193 -29.30 -8.11 -9.75
N ASN A 194 -28.24 -7.62 -9.10
CA ASN A 194 -27.24 -8.49 -8.47
C ASN A 194 -27.78 -9.06 -7.15
N GLU A 195 -27.53 -10.35 -6.94
CA GLU A 195 -27.85 -11.04 -5.68
C GLU A 195 -26.72 -10.84 -4.66
N LEU A 196 -27.00 -10.05 -3.63
CA LEU A 196 -26.09 -9.78 -2.51
C LEU A 196 -26.39 -10.70 -1.31
N PRO A 197 -25.36 -11.10 -0.54
CA PRO A 197 -25.57 -11.84 0.70
C PRO A 197 -26.38 -10.99 1.70
N PHE A 198 -27.39 -11.61 2.33
CA PHE A 198 -28.05 -11.01 3.48
C PHE A 198 -27.20 -11.29 4.73
N PHE A 199 -26.55 -10.26 5.25
CA PHE A 199 -25.78 -10.37 6.49
C PHE A 199 -26.73 -10.34 7.70
N TYR A 200 -26.68 -11.39 8.52
CA TYR A 200 -27.34 -11.40 9.82
C TYR A 200 -26.39 -10.77 10.83
N GLN A 201 -26.88 -9.80 11.60
CA GLN A 201 -26.16 -9.32 12.79
C GLN A 201 -26.19 -10.46 13.82
N LEU A 202 -25.07 -11.13 13.97
CA LEU A 202 -24.90 -12.25 14.91
C LEU A 202 -24.32 -11.78 16.25
N GLU A 203 -24.38 -10.48 16.52
CA GLU A 203 -23.95 -9.87 17.78
C GLU A 203 -25.10 -9.83 18.78
N THR A 204 -24.80 -10.34 19.98
CA THR A 204 -25.47 -10.05 21.25
C THR A 204 -24.45 -9.43 22.18
#